data_AF-A0A0F7SC63-F1
#
_entry.id   AF-A0A0F7SC63-F1
#
_cell.length_a   1.000
_cell.length_b   1.000
_cell.length_c   1.000
_cell.angle_alpha   90.00
_cell.angle_beta   90.00
_cell.angle_gamma   90.00
#
_symmetry.space_group_name_H-M   'P 1'
#
loop_
_entity.id
_entity.type
_entity.pdbx_description
1 polymer ?
#
loop_
_entity_poly.entity_id
_entity_poly.type
_entity_poly.pdbx_seq_one_letter_code
_entity_poly.pdbx_strand_id
1 'polypeptide(L)'
;MQRMGIQDLSLADSDGAEGFLEQMVEEIGVFEADVSFKDPVTGLSTSRLANPGVLTLEIDTHSTDPLTNGPPGLAAVVAEPTVTRRRLEVLVSEMMTRSLLLISRKNYGQALRVITETRRIIDTVVQALNGPNQSKRRSLVVHRSNQRRVREAANQRTISSLMAMMSDLDILSEGLEHQHRSSFDRDGRNFGAQQAMILRDQKAWTTRTDTEYLYFRDDNAAAFTAWSASFASMR
;
A
#
# COMPACT_ATOMS: atom_id res chain seq x y z
N MET A 1 -37.59 13.25 -57.40
CA MET A 1 -38.26 14.09 -56.39
C MET A 1 -37.99 13.51 -55.01
N GLN A 2 -37.04 14.12 -54.31
CA GLN A 2 -36.56 13.75 -53.00
C GLN A 2 -37.55 14.29 -51.96
N ARG A 3 -38.33 13.42 -51.32
CA ARG A 3 -39.22 13.82 -50.21
C ARG A 3 -38.42 13.75 -48.91
N MET A 4 -38.15 14.92 -48.34
CA MET A 4 -37.51 15.07 -47.03
C MET A 4 -38.37 14.41 -45.94
N GLY A 5 -37.74 13.54 -45.13
CA GLY A 5 -38.33 12.93 -43.94
C GLY A 5 -38.31 13.89 -42.76
N ILE A 6 -39.24 14.86 -42.75
CA ILE A 6 -39.44 15.81 -41.65
C ILE A 6 -40.79 15.55 -40.96
N GLN A 7 -41.17 14.28 -40.81
CA GLN A 7 -42.48 13.92 -40.22
C GLN A 7 -42.38 13.27 -38.84
N ASP A 8 -41.18 13.14 -38.27
CA ASP A 8 -40.96 12.45 -36.99
C ASP A 8 -40.30 13.32 -35.91
N LEU A 9 -40.35 14.65 -36.06
CA LEU A 9 -39.98 15.57 -34.98
C LEU A 9 -41.20 15.86 -34.11
N SER A 10 -41.64 14.83 -33.38
CA SER A 10 -42.49 15.00 -32.21
C SER A 10 -41.64 15.57 -31.07
N LEU A 11 -41.96 16.79 -30.62
CA LEU A 11 -41.37 17.48 -29.47
C LEU A 11 -41.74 16.84 -28.11
N ALA A 12 -42.27 15.62 -28.11
CA ALA A 12 -42.70 14.91 -26.90
C ALA A 12 -41.63 13.98 -26.31
N ASP A 13 -40.51 13.75 -27.00
CA ASP A 13 -39.40 12.93 -26.49
C ASP A 13 -38.34 13.80 -25.79
N SER A 14 -38.82 14.66 -24.87
CA SER A 14 -37.98 15.41 -23.95
C SER A 14 -37.49 14.55 -22.76
N ASP A 15 -37.44 13.23 -22.94
CA ASP A 15 -36.92 12.27 -21.96
C ASP A 15 -35.41 12.02 -22.13
N GLY A 16 -34.83 12.52 -23.23
CA GLY A 16 -33.39 12.47 -23.46
C GLY A 16 -32.55 13.37 -22.54
N ALA A 17 -33.17 14.28 -21.77
CA ALA A 17 -32.44 15.11 -20.80
C ALA A 17 -32.30 14.40 -19.43
N GLU A 18 -33.27 13.56 -19.06
CA GLU A 18 -33.28 12.88 -17.75
C GLU A 18 -32.28 11.71 -17.75
N GLY A 19 -32.19 10.95 -18.85
CA GLY A 19 -31.16 9.91 -19.00
C GLY A 19 -29.71 10.43 -19.14
N PHE A 20 -29.52 11.66 -19.62
CA PHE A 20 -28.18 12.29 -19.68
C PHE A 20 -27.72 12.81 -18.32
N LEU A 21 -28.63 13.27 -17.47
CA LEU A 21 -28.34 13.64 -16.08
C LEU A 21 -28.10 12.41 -15.20
N GLU A 22 -28.82 11.31 -15.45
CA GLU A 22 -28.65 10.05 -14.71
C GLU A 22 -27.34 9.31 -15.03
N GLN A 23 -26.65 9.70 -16.12
CA GLN A 23 -25.33 9.20 -16.50
C GLN A 23 -24.20 10.20 -16.18
N MET A 24 -24.49 11.28 -15.45
CA MET A 24 -23.46 12.18 -14.95
C MET A 24 -22.73 11.52 -13.78
N VAL A 25 -21.49 11.10 -14.04
CA VAL A 25 -20.55 10.71 -13.00
C VAL A 25 -20.28 11.93 -12.12
N GLU A 26 -20.67 11.85 -10.85
CA GLU A 26 -20.36 12.87 -9.85
C GLU A 26 -18.88 12.75 -9.45
N GLU A 27 -18.02 13.57 -10.06
CA GLU A 27 -16.59 13.62 -9.73
C GLU A 27 -16.38 14.58 -8.55
N ILE A 28 -16.11 14.01 -7.37
CA ILE A 28 -15.82 14.80 -6.16
C ILE A 28 -14.30 14.88 -5.98
N GLY A 29 -13.77 16.11 -5.94
CA GLY A 29 -12.37 16.34 -5.59
C GLY A 29 -12.13 16.03 -4.11
N VAL A 30 -11.36 14.99 -3.81
CA VAL A 30 -11.17 14.51 -2.43
C VAL A 30 -9.88 15.04 -1.79
N PHE A 31 -8.80 15.17 -2.56
CA PHE A 31 -7.55 15.73 -2.06
C PHE A 31 -6.71 16.33 -3.19
N GLU A 32 -6.18 17.54 -2.96
CA GLU A 32 -5.21 18.19 -3.84
C GLU A 32 -3.81 18.07 -3.23
N ALA A 33 -2.84 17.58 -4.01
CA ALA A 33 -1.45 17.49 -3.59
C ALA A 33 -0.60 18.53 -4.33
N ASP A 34 -0.21 19.61 -3.63
CA ASP A 34 0.84 20.52 -4.10
C ASP A 34 2.20 19.97 -3.64
N VAL A 35 2.99 19.45 -4.58
CA VAL A 35 4.32 18.89 -4.30
C VAL A 35 5.38 19.87 -4.76
N SER A 36 6.28 20.23 -3.84
CA SER A 36 7.51 20.97 -4.11
C SER A 36 8.70 20.21 -3.56
N PHE A 37 9.83 20.27 -4.25
CA PHE A 37 11.07 19.65 -3.78
C PHE A 37 12.21 20.68 -3.75
N LYS A 38 13.17 20.42 -2.87
CA LYS A 38 14.43 21.15 -2.82
C LYS A 38 15.54 20.23 -3.28
N ASP A 39 16.38 20.72 -4.19
CA ASP A 39 17.59 20.02 -4.56
C ASP A 39 18.56 20.06 -3.37
N PRO A 40 18.95 18.90 -2.80
CA PRO A 40 19.85 18.85 -1.66
C PRO A 40 21.28 19.32 -1.98
N VAL A 41 21.70 19.36 -3.25
CA VAL A 41 23.06 19.76 -3.65
C VAL A 41 23.15 21.28 -3.82
N THR A 42 22.14 21.91 -4.42
CA THR A 42 22.15 23.34 -4.72
C THR A 42 21.39 24.20 -3.71
N GLY A 43 20.56 23.59 -2.85
CA GLY A 43 19.70 24.31 -1.90
C GLY A 43 18.57 25.12 -2.56
N LEU A 44 18.50 25.09 -3.88
CA LEU A 44 17.47 25.77 -4.66
C LEU A 44 16.19 24.94 -4.62
N SER A 45 15.07 25.62 -4.41
CA SER A 45 13.75 25.01 -4.54
C SER A 45 13.43 24.89 -6.03
N THR A 46 13.29 23.67 -6.55
CA THR A 46 12.99 23.43 -7.95
C THR A 46 11.59 22.85 -8.09
N SER A 47 10.79 23.52 -8.92
CA SER A 47 9.43 23.24 -9.40
C SER A 47 8.37 22.81 -8.38
N ARG A 48 7.38 23.70 -8.21
CA ARG A 48 5.96 23.35 -8.11
C ARG A 48 5.58 22.47 -9.31
N LEU A 49 4.77 21.42 -9.14
CA LEU A 49 4.15 20.76 -10.28
C LEU A 49 3.43 21.84 -11.10
N ALA A 50 3.75 21.99 -12.40
CA ALA A 50 3.18 23.07 -13.22
C ALA A 50 1.65 23.04 -13.26
N ASN A 51 1.07 21.85 -13.08
CA ASN A 51 -0.33 21.62 -12.81
C ASN A 51 -0.43 20.71 -11.57
N PRO A 52 -1.11 21.09 -10.47
CA PRO A 52 -1.37 20.17 -9.36
C PRO A 52 -2.10 18.93 -9.90
N GLY A 53 -1.59 17.74 -9.56
CA GLY A 53 -2.26 16.49 -9.91
C GLY A 53 -3.47 16.32 -9.00
N VAL A 54 -4.67 16.51 -9.55
CA VAL A 54 -5.92 16.26 -8.81
C VAL A 54 -6.16 14.75 -8.80
N LEU A 55 -6.20 14.15 -7.61
CA LEU A 55 -6.73 12.80 -7.45
C LEU A 55 -8.25 12.91 -7.41
N THR A 56 -8.90 12.48 -8.47
CA THR A 56 -10.36 12.44 -8.53
C THR A 56 -10.85 11.03 -8.21
N LEU A 57 -11.94 10.96 -7.46
CA LEU A 57 -12.61 9.71 -7.11
C LEU A 57 -13.93 9.67 -7.86
N GLU A 58 -14.03 8.75 -8.81
CA GLU A 58 -15.28 8.39 -9.47
C GLU A 58 -16.02 7.40 -8.58
N ILE A 59 -17.21 7.80 -8.11
CA ILE A 59 -18.09 6.94 -7.32
C ILE A 59 -19.15 6.41 -8.28
N ASP A 60 -19.02 5.15 -8.66
CA ASP A 60 -20.08 4.45 -9.39
C ASP A 60 -21.15 3.99 -8.39
N THR A 61 -22.31 4.65 -8.41
CA THR A 61 -23.47 4.31 -7.59
C THR A 61 -24.39 3.25 -8.21
N HIS A 62 -24.14 2.86 -9.46
CA HIS A 62 -25.01 1.97 -10.23
C HIS A 62 -24.50 0.52 -10.27
N SER A 63 -23.19 0.29 -10.12
CA SER A 63 -22.68 -1.06 -9.98
C SER A 63 -22.91 -1.62 -8.57
N THR A 64 -23.25 -2.92 -8.51
CA THR A 64 -23.33 -3.64 -7.24
C THR A 64 -21.93 -3.72 -6.63
N ASP A 65 -21.79 -3.22 -5.40
CA ASP A 65 -20.50 -3.24 -4.70
C ASP A 65 -19.96 -4.69 -4.64
N PRO A 66 -18.83 -4.97 -5.32
CA PRO A 66 -18.26 -6.31 -5.34
C PRO A 66 -17.89 -6.80 -3.94
N LEU A 67 -17.67 -5.88 -2.98
CA LEU A 67 -17.26 -6.20 -1.61
C LEU A 67 -18.41 -6.64 -0.70
N THR A 68 -19.66 -6.28 -1.02
CA THR A 68 -20.83 -6.53 -0.16
C THR A 68 -21.13 -8.03 0.02
N ASN A 69 -20.90 -8.87 -1.00
CA ASN A 69 -21.05 -10.33 -0.93
C ASN A 69 -19.75 -11.09 -1.21
N GLY A 70 -18.62 -10.41 -1.07
CA GLY A 70 -17.31 -10.92 -1.44
C GLY A 70 -16.71 -11.89 -0.41
N PRO A 71 -15.93 -12.90 -0.83
CA PRO A 71 -15.13 -13.69 0.10
C PRO A 71 -14.09 -12.81 0.83
N PRO A 72 -13.61 -13.24 2.02
CA PRO A 72 -12.56 -12.53 2.76
C PRO A 72 -11.36 -12.22 1.87
N GLY A 73 -10.84 -11.00 1.97
CA GLY A 73 -9.72 -10.52 1.15
C GLY A 73 -10.09 -10.05 -0.27
N LEU A 74 -11.36 -10.07 -0.67
CA LEU A 74 -11.78 -9.55 -1.98
C LEU A 74 -11.40 -8.06 -2.16
N ALA A 75 -11.48 -7.25 -1.11
CA ALA A 75 -11.05 -5.85 -1.13
C ALA A 75 -9.59 -5.68 -1.57
N ALA A 76 -8.70 -6.60 -1.16
CA ALA A 76 -7.30 -6.57 -1.56
C ALA A 76 -7.09 -6.97 -3.03
N VAL A 77 -7.97 -7.80 -3.59
CA VAL A 77 -7.94 -8.24 -4.99
C VAL A 77 -8.50 -7.17 -5.93
N VAL A 78 -9.52 -6.45 -5.49
CA VAL A 78 -10.14 -5.34 -6.23
C VAL A 78 -9.23 -4.11 -6.22
N ALA A 79 -8.66 -3.76 -5.06
CA ALA A 79 -7.78 -2.61 -4.93
C ALA A 79 -6.52 -2.71 -5.81
N GLU A 80 -5.93 -1.55 -6.13
CA GLU A 80 -4.62 -1.49 -6.78
C GLU A 80 -3.55 -2.16 -5.90
N PRO A 81 -2.73 -3.09 -6.43
CA PRO A 81 -1.78 -3.87 -5.63
C PRO A 81 -0.81 -3.00 -4.83
N THR A 82 -0.35 -1.90 -5.43
CA THR A 82 0.54 -0.92 -4.78
C THR A 82 -0.10 -0.28 -3.55
N VAL A 83 -1.41 -0.01 -3.60
CA VAL A 83 -2.17 0.58 -2.48
C VAL A 83 -2.36 -0.45 -1.38
N THR A 84 -2.76 -1.68 -1.72
CA THR A 84 -2.87 -2.80 -0.78
C THR A 84 -1.55 -3.04 -0.05
N ARG A 85 -0.45 -3.07 -0.80
CA ARG A 85 0.91 -3.21 -0.25
C ARG A 85 1.21 -2.11 0.77
N ARG A 86 1.01 -0.84 0.40
CA ARG A 86 1.32 0.30 1.28
C ARG A 86 0.47 0.30 2.55
N ARG A 87 -0.83 -0.02 2.44
CA ARG A 87 -1.73 -0.13 3.61
C ARG A 87 -1.23 -1.17 4.60
N LEU A 88 -0.78 -2.32 4.09
CA LEU A 88 -0.26 -3.39 4.94
C LEU A 88 1.12 -3.05 5.53
N GLU A 89 2.01 -2.41 4.79
CA GLU A 89 3.28 -1.91 5.34
C GLU A 89 3.07 -0.98 6.54
N VAL A 90 2.16 0.00 6.41
CA VAL A 90 1.84 0.96 7.47
C VAL A 90 1.18 0.26 8.66
N LEU A 91 0.23 -0.64 8.41
CA LEU A 91 -0.43 -1.44 9.45
C LEU A 91 0.59 -2.26 10.23
N VAL A 92 1.50 -2.97 9.55
CA VAL A 92 2.53 -3.80 10.18
C VAL A 92 3.49 -2.95 10.99
N SER A 93 3.97 -1.83 10.45
CA SER A 93 4.80 -0.85 11.17
C SER A 93 4.13 -0.39 12.48
N GLU A 94 2.85 -0.04 12.41
CA GLU A 94 2.10 0.41 13.59
C GLU A 94 1.93 -0.73 14.61
N MET A 95 1.58 -1.93 14.16
CA MET A 95 1.39 -3.08 15.05
C MET A 95 2.70 -3.52 15.69
N MET A 96 3.82 -3.50 14.96
CA MET A 96 5.16 -3.74 15.52
C MET A 96 5.49 -2.72 16.61
N THR A 97 5.33 -1.42 16.32
CA THR A 97 5.60 -0.35 17.28
C THR A 97 4.74 -0.49 18.54
N ARG A 98 3.44 -0.76 18.37
CA ARG A 98 2.51 -1.00 19.49
C ARG A 98 2.92 -2.23 20.30
N SER A 99 3.35 -3.29 19.65
CA SER A 99 3.81 -4.52 20.31
C SER A 99 5.06 -4.26 21.14
N LEU A 100 6.02 -3.49 20.61
CA LEU A 100 7.23 -3.05 21.33
C LEU A 100 6.89 -2.21 22.57
N LEU A 101 5.86 -1.35 22.50
CA LEU A 101 5.36 -0.63 23.68
C LEU A 101 4.73 -1.55 24.74
N LEU A 102 4.05 -2.62 24.32
CA LEU A 102 3.53 -3.62 25.25
C LEU A 102 4.66 -4.41 25.92
N ILE A 103 5.71 -4.72 25.15
CA ILE A 103 6.91 -5.40 25.63
C ILE A 103 7.66 -4.55 26.66
N SER A 104 7.79 -3.24 26.44
CA SER A 104 8.44 -2.35 27.42
C SER A 104 7.70 -2.32 28.76
N ARG A 105 6.38 -2.54 28.75
CA ARG A 105 5.52 -2.70 29.93
C ARG A 105 5.48 -4.14 30.48
N LYS A 106 6.33 -5.04 29.98
CA LYS A 106 6.40 -6.46 30.32
C LYS A 106 5.11 -7.25 30.01
N ASN A 107 4.25 -6.73 29.13
CA ASN A 107 3.03 -7.41 28.70
C ASN A 107 3.28 -8.25 27.44
N TYR A 108 4.08 -9.30 27.59
CA TYR A 108 4.52 -10.17 26.50
C TYR A 108 3.37 -10.97 25.86
N GLY A 109 2.39 -11.41 26.67
CA GLY A 109 1.25 -12.18 26.17
C GLY A 109 0.36 -11.38 25.22
N GLN A 110 0.09 -10.11 25.55
CA GLN A 110 -0.66 -9.23 24.66
C GLN A 110 0.15 -8.85 23.42
N ALA A 111 1.46 -8.58 23.57
CA ALA A 111 2.34 -8.28 22.44
C ALA A 111 2.36 -9.44 21.42
N LEU A 112 2.56 -10.68 21.90
CA LEU A 112 2.54 -11.86 21.06
C LEU A 112 1.21 -11.99 20.30
N ARG A 113 0.07 -11.81 20.99
CA ARG A 113 -1.24 -11.85 20.34
C ARG A 113 -1.38 -10.81 19.22
N VAL A 114 -0.88 -9.59 19.41
CA VAL A 114 -0.91 -8.54 18.37
C VAL A 114 -0.08 -8.95 17.16
N ILE A 115 1.14 -9.47 17.37
CA ILE A 115 2.01 -9.90 16.28
C ILE A 115 1.41 -11.08 15.52
N THR A 116 0.93 -12.11 16.22
CA THR A 116 0.31 -13.30 15.60
C THR A 116 -0.95 -12.94 14.80
N GLU A 117 -1.80 -12.05 15.33
CA GLU A 117 -2.99 -11.60 14.59
C GLU A 117 -2.62 -10.77 13.35
N THR A 118 -1.61 -9.91 13.48
CA THR A 118 -1.09 -9.14 12.33
C THR A 118 -0.58 -10.07 11.23
N ARG A 119 0.16 -11.11 11.60
CA ARG A 119 0.62 -12.15 10.65
C ARG A 119 -0.54 -12.84 9.95
N ARG A 120 -1.60 -13.21 10.69
CA ARG A 120 -2.80 -13.84 10.15
C ARG A 120 -3.53 -12.96 9.12
N ILE A 121 -3.59 -11.65 9.38
CA ILE A 121 -4.16 -10.68 8.42
C ILE A 121 -3.37 -10.71 7.11
N ILE A 122 -2.02 -10.68 7.18
CA ILE A 122 -1.18 -10.71 5.98
C ILE A 122 -1.35 -12.02 5.21
N ASP A 123 -1.35 -13.16 5.91
CA ASP A 123 -1.53 -14.49 5.30
C ASP A 123 -2.87 -14.56 4.54
N THR A 124 -3.95 -14.04 5.12
CA THR A 124 -5.27 -13.96 4.46
C THR A 124 -5.20 -13.17 3.16
N VAL A 125 -4.46 -12.05 3.15
CA VAL A 125 -4.29 -11.22 1.94
C VAL A 125 -3.40 -11.90 0.92
N VAL A 126 -2.31 -12.56 1.33
CA VAL A 126 -1.44 -13.33 0.43
C VAL A 126 -2.24 -14.46 -0.24
N GLN A 127 -3.06 -15.19 0.52
CA GLN A 127 -3.94 -16.22 -0.04
C GLN A 127 -4.99 -15.65 -0.99
N ALA A 128 -5.56 -14.47 -0.69
CA ALA A 128 -6.47 -13.80 -1.60
C ALA A 128 -5.77 -13.38 -2.91
N LEU A 129 -4.51 -12.97 -2.82
CA LEU A 129 -3.69 -12.59 -3.97
C LEU A 129 -3.08 -13.80 -4.71
N ASN A 130 -2.85 -14.96 -4.11
CA ASN A 130 -2.24 -16.14 -4.77
C ASN A 130 -3.21 -17.31 -5.00
N GLY A 131 -4.45 -17.22 -4.55
CA GLY A 131 -5.37 -18.36 -4.48
C GLY A 131 -5.79 -18.93 -5.85
N PRO A 132 -6.22 -20.20 -5.89
CA PRO A 132 -6.52 -20.95 -7.12
C PRO A 132 -7.65 -20.36 -7.99
N ASN A 133 -8.45 -19.44 -7.45
CA ASN A 133 -9.54 -18.76 -8.15
C ASN A 133 -9.17 -17.35 -8.65
N GLN A 134 -7.88 -17.02 -8.71
CA GLN A 134 -7.39 -15.70 -9.13
C GLN A 134 -7.94 -15.27 -10.51
N SER A 135 -7.98 -16.20 -11.47
CA SER A 135 -8.43 -15.92 -12.84
C SER A 135 -9.91 -15.50 -12.91
N LYS A 136 -10.78 -16.15 -12.11
CA LYS A 136 -12.22 -15.83 -12.03
C LYS A 136 -12.50 -14.51 -11.30
N ARG A 137 -11.67 -14.15 -10.31
CA ARG A 137 -11.79 -12.86 -9.58
C ARG A 137 -11.25 -11.68 -10.39
N ARG A 138 -10.26 -11.91 -11.27
CA ARG A 138 -9.64 -10.89 -12.13
C ARG A 138 -10.44 -10.55 -13.39
N SER A 139 -11.30 -11.45 -13.87
CA SER A 139 -12.13 -11.20 -15.06
C SER A 139 -13.19 -10.12 -14.87
N LEU A 140 -13.45 -9.72 -13.63
CA LEU A 140 -14.41 -8.67 -13.28
C LEU A 140 -13.83 -7.24 -13.41
N VAL A 141 -12.51 -7.08 -13.58
CA VAL A 141 -11.85 -5.76 -13.36
C VAL A 141 -11.00 -5.27 -14.55
N VAL A 142 -10.59 -6.13 -15.50
CA VAL A 142 -9.62 -5.70 -16.54
C VAL A 142 -9.98 -6.17 -17.95
N HIS A 143 -10.34 -5.22 -18.83
CA HIS A 143 -10.63 -5.45 -20.25
C HIS A 143 -9.44 -5.22 -21.21
N ARG A 144 -8.25 -4.79 -20.74
CA ARG A 144 -7.11 -4.44 -21.62
C ARG A 144 -5.82 -5.21 -21.31
N SER A 145 -5.20 -5.82 -22.33
CA SER A 145 -4.07 -6.74 -22.23
C SER A 145 -2.77 -6.14 -21.67
N ASN A 146 -2.44 -4.88 -21.99
CA ASN A 146 -1.22 -4.23 -21.49
C ASN A 146 -1.30 -3.89 -19.99
N GLN A 147 -2.48 -3.49 -19.50
CA GLN A 147 -2.69 -3.22 -18.07
C GLN A 147 -2.59 -4.50 -17.23
N ARG A 148 -2.94 -5.65 -17.81
CA ARG A 148 -2.81 -6.95 -17.15
C ARG A 148 -1.37 -7.28 -16.77
N ARG A 149 -0.40 -7.11 -17.68
CA ARG A 149 1.02 -7.42 -17.40
C ARG A 149 1.61 -6.51 -16.32
N VAL A 150 1.28 -5.22 -16.35
CA VAL A 150 1.71 -4.26 -15.32
C VAL A 150 1.10 -4.61 -13.97
N ARG A 151 -0.19 -4.92 -13.92
CA ARG A 151 -0.89 -5.35 -12.70
C ARG A 151 -0.35 -6.68 -12.15
N GLU A 152 -0.01 -7.63 -13.03
CA GLU A 152 0.63 -8.90 -12.63
C GLU A 152 2.00 -8.67 -12.01
N ALA A 153 2.85 -7.81 -12.59
CA ALA A 153 4.13 -7.44 -12.01
C ALA A 153 3.98 -6.71 -10.66
N ALA A 154 3.00 -5.82 -10.54
CA ALA A 154 2.68 -5.13 -9.29
C ALA A 154 2.18 -6.09 -8.20
N ASN A 155 1.35 -7.07 -8.57
CA ASN A 155 0.91 -8.15 -7.68
C ASN A 155 2.09 -8.98 -7.17
N GLN A 156 3.02 -9.36 -8.06
CA GLN A 156 4.19 -10.14 -7.66
C GLN A 156 5.06 -9.38 -6.65
N ARG A 157 5.32 -8.09 -6.90
CA ARG A 157 6.05 -7.23 -5.95
C ARG A 157 5.32 -7.09 -4.61
N THR A 158 3.99 -7.00 -4.65
CA THR A 158 3.16 -6.95 -3.45
C THR A 158 3.33 -8.23 -2.63
N ILE A 159 3.19 -9.39 -3.26
CA ILE A 159 3.36 -10.69 -2.60
C ILE A 159 4.75 -10.81 -1.98
N SER A 160 5.82 -10.46 -2.70
CA SER A 160 7.19 -10.48 -2.15
C SER A 160 7.32 -9.61 -0.91
N SER A 161 6.74 -8.40 -0.92
CA SER A 161 6.74 -7.51 0.24
C SER A 161 5.93 -8.07 1.42
N LEU A 162 4.79 -8.73 1.16
CA LEU A 162 3.97 -9.34 2.21
C LEU A 162 4.70 -10.53 2.84
N MET A 163 5.37 -11.36 2.04
CA MET A 163 6.17 -12.49 2.53
C MET A 163 7.34 -12.02 3.41
N ALA A 164 8.04 -10.96 3.01
CA ALA A 164 9.12 -10.37 3.80
C ALA A 164 8.62 -9.89 5.17
N MET A 165 7.49 -9.16 5.21
CA MET A 165 6.87 -8.73 6.46
C MET A 165 6.41 -9.89 7.35
N MET A 166 5.89 -10.98 6.76
CA MET A 166 5.54 -12.18 7.55
C MET A 166 6.77 -12.81 8.19
N SER A 167 7.89 -12.88 7.46
CA SER A 167 9.15 -13.39 8.02
C SER A 167 9.62 -12.56 9.21
N ASP A 168 9.54 -11.22 9.13
CA ASP A 168 9.88 -10.35 10.26
C ASP A 168 8.96 -10.57 11.47
N LEU A 169 7.66 -10.75 11.24
CA LEU A 169 6.67 -11.04 12.29
C LEU A 169 6.89 -12.42 12.93
N ASP A 170 7.35 -13.41 12.15
CA ASP A 170 7.71 -14.73 12.65
C ASP A 170 8.93 -14.66 13.58
N ILE A 171 9.98 -13.94 13.18
CA ILE A 171 11.16 -13.68 14.03
C ILE A 171 10.77 -13.00 15.34
N LEU A 172 9.90 -11.98 15.28
CA LEU A 172 9.42 -11.31 16.48
C LEU A 172 8.55 -12.21 17.36
N SER A 173 7.69 -13.05 16.76
CA SER A 173 6.82 -13.96 17.51
C SER A 173 7.63 -14.99 18.28
N GLU A 174 8.60 -15.63 17.62
CA GLU A 174 9.50 -16.63 18.22
C GLU A 174 10.28 -16.03 19.39
N GLY A 175 10.82 -14.82 19.22
CA GLY A 175 11.56 -14.15 20.28
C GLY A 175 10.72 -13.77 21.52
N LEU A 176 9.39 -13.62 21.37
CA LEU A 176 8.48 -13.33 22.48
C LEU A 176 8.05 -14.56 23.28
N GLU A 177 8.33 -15.76 22.77
CA GLU A 177 8.07 -17.00 23.49
C GLU A 177 8.89 -17.07 24.79
N HIS A 178 8.34 -17.74 25.81
CA HIS A 178 8.90 -17.74 27.17
C HIS A 178 10.36 -18.17 27.25
N GLN A 179 10.80 -19.04 26.33
CA GLN A 179 12.15 -19.60 26.29
C GLN A 179 13.20 -18.60 25.75
N HIS A 180 12.78 -17.57 25.00
CA HIS A 180 13.69 -16.68 24.25
C HIS A 180 13.69 -15.22 24.71
N ARG A 181 12.92 -14.88 25.77
CA ARG A 181 12.72 -13.49 26.21
C ARG A 181 13.99 -12.72 26.56
N SER A 182 14.97 -13.37 27.18
CA SER A 182 16.25 -12.74 27.54
C SER A 182 17.07 -12.34 26.31
N SER A 183 17.02 -13.14 25.25
CA SER A 183 17.65 -12.84 23.96
C SER A 183 16.91 -11.71 23.23
N PHE A 184 15.57 -11.76 23.27
CA PHE A 184 14.72 -10.74 22.66
C PHE A 184 14.93 -9.35 23.27
N ASP A 185 15.10 -9.26 24.59
CA ASP A 185 15.34 -7.99 25.27
C ASP A 185 16.67 -7.34 24.86
N ARG A 186 17.66 -8.15 24.41
CA ARG A 186 18.95 -7.65 23.93
C ARG A 186 18.87 -7.15 22.49
N ASP A 187 18.39 -8.01 21.59
CA ASP A 187 18.53 -7.80 20.14
C ASP A 187 17.18 -7.67 19.41
N GLY A 188 16.14 -8.38 19.88
CA GLY A 188 14.81 -8.44 19.23
C GLY A 188 14.04 -7.12 19.23
N ARG A 189 14.21 -6.28 20.26
CA ARG A 189 13.60 -4.94 20.31
C ARG A 189 14.14 -4.00 19.23
N ASN A 190 15.47 -4.02 19.03
CA ASN A 190 16.13 -3.19 18.01
C ASN A 190 15.75 -3.66 16.61
N PHE A 191 15.70 -4.99 16.41
CA PHE A 191 15.20 -5.58 15.18
C PHE A 191 13.77 -5.10 14.84
N GLY A 192 12.83 -5.26 15.77
CA GLY A 192 11.44 -4.86 15.55
C GLY A 192 11.28 -3.36 15.28
N ALA A 193 12.02 -2.52 16.01
CA ALA A 193 12.00 -1.08 15.81
C ALA A 193 12.54 -0.69 14.43
N GLN A 194 13.63 -1.34 14.00
CA GLN A 194 14.23 -1.12 12.69
C GLN A 194 13.28 -1.52 11.56
N GLN A 195 12.68 -2.72 11.61
CA GLN A 195 11.73 -3.15 10.58
C GLN A 195 10.49 -2.23 10.52
N ALA A 196 9.95 -1.83 11.68
CA ALA A 196 8.85 -0.86 11.71
C ALA A 196 9.23 0.47 11.03
N MET A 197 10.42 1.01 11.31
CA MET A 197 10.90 2.23 10.66
C MET A 197 11.07 2.05 9.14
N ILE A 198 11.63 0.92 8.70
CA ILE A 198 11.81 0.64 7.27
C ILE A 198 10.46 0.60 6.56
N LEU A 199 9.47 -0.10 7.12
CA LEU A 199 8.13 -0.19 6.54
C LEU A 199 7.42 1.18 6.51
N ARG A 200 7.61 2.01 7.54
CA ARG A 200 7.09 3.37 7.57
C ARG A 200 7.73 4.26 6.51
N ASP A 201 9.06 4.28 6.46
CA ASP A 201 9.84 5.25 5.66
C ASP A 201 10.16 4.75 4.24
N GLN A 202 9.84 3.47 3.96
CA GLN A 202 10.19 2.77 2.71
C GLN A 202 11.67 2.88 2.36
N LYS A 203 12.53 2.85 3.38
CA LYS A 203 13.97 3.00 3.25
C LYS A 203 14.70 2.10 4.22
N ALA A 204 15.63 1.30 3.70
CA ALA A 204 16.54 0.50 4.49
C ALA A 204 17.99 0.94 4.28
N TRP A 205 18.80 0.62 5.28
CA TRP A 205 20.23 0.98 5.34
C TRP A 205 21.13 -0.24 5.39
N THR A 206 20.55 -1.43 5.55
CA THR A 206 21.22 -2.73 5.56
C THR A 206 20.43 -3.68 4.66
N THR A 207 20.92 -4.90 4.46
CA THR A 207 20.31 -5.94 3.62
C THR A 207 20.24 -7.29 4.34
N ARG A 208 20.05 -7.27 5.67
CA ARG A 208 20.08 -8.45 6.54
C ARG A 208 18.78 -9.24 6.53
N THR A 209 17.66 -8.58 6.26
CA THR A 209 16.34 -9.21 6.10
C THR A 209 15.81 -9.00 4.68
N ASP A 210 14.79 -9.77 4.30
CA ASP A 210 14.11 -9.56 3.01
C ASP A 210 13.45 -8.18 2.95
N THR A 211 12.87 -7.71 4.06
CA THR A 211 12.28 -6.36 4.15
C THR A 211 13.35 -5.29 3.94
N GLU A 212 14.50 -5.44 4.60
CA GLU A 212 15.65 -4.57 4.39
C GLU A 212 16.11 -4.58 2.93
N TYR A 213 16.27 -5.77 2.34
CA TYR A 213 16.71 -5.93 0.96
C TYR A 213 15.75 -5.25 -0.04
N LEU A 214 14.43 -5.37 0.17
CA LEU A 214 13.42 -4.75 -0.69
C LEU A 214 13.44 -3.20 -0.65
N TYR A 215 13.86 -2.62 0.47
CA TYR A 215 13.90 -1.16 0.67
C TYR A 215 15.31 -0.58 0.64
N PHE A 216 16.31 -1.40 0.37
CA PHE A 216 17.66 -0.96 0.12
C PHE A 216 17.74 -0.44 -1.33
N ARG A 217 17.85 0.87 -1.49
CA ARG A 217 18.10 1.52 -2.79
C ARG A 217 19.53 2.05 -2.83
N ASP A 218 20.10 2.09 -4.03
CA ASP A 218 21.53 2.32 -4.35
C ASP A 218 22.31 3.27 -3.42
N ASP A 219 23.54 2.84 -3.17
CA ASP A 219 24.63 3.40 -2.38
C ASP A 219 24.32 4.53 -1.38
N ASN A 220 23.83 4.13 -0.20
CA ASN A 220 23.82 5.03 0.96
C ASN A 220 25.24 5.40 1.46
N ALA A 221 26.34 4.89 0.88
CA ALA A 221 27.69 5.21 1.36
C ALA A 221 28.01 6.71 1.28
N ALA A 222 27.48 7.44 0.31
CA ALA A 222 27.63 8.90 0.25
C ALA A 222 26.99 9.59 1.47
N ALA A 223 25.78 9.15 1.85
CA ALA A 223 25.10 9.66 3.05
C ALA A 223 25.83 9.26 4.34
N PHE A 224 26.33 8.02 4.42
CA PHE A 224 27.14 7.57 5.56
C PHE A 224 28.48 8.30 5.67
N THR A 225 29.13 8.61 4.55
CA THR A 225 30.36 9.41 4.52
C THR A 225 30.09 10.84 4.98
N ALA A 226 28.98 11.43 4.54
CA ALA A 226 28.58 12.77 4.99
C ALA A 226 28.26 12.81 6.50
N TRP A 227 27.56 11.80 7.02
CA TRP A 227 27.26 11.70 8.46
C TRP A 227 28.49 11.37 9.31
N SER A 228 29.39 10.50 8.85
CA SER A 228 30.62 10.21 9.59
C SER A 228 31.53 11.43 9.66
N ALA A 229 31.62 12.22 8.57
CA ALA A 229 32.35 13.48 8.55
C ALA A 229 31.74 14.52 9.52
N SER A 230 30.41 14.62 9.59
CA SER A 230 29.76 15.54 10.53
C SER A 230 29.98 15.15 11.99
N PHE A 231 29.89 13.85 12.32
CA PHE A 231 30.19 13.35 13.67
C PHE A 231 31.66 13.52 14.05
N ALA A 232 32.58 13.34 13.09
CA ALA A 232 34.01 13.59 13.30
C ALA A 232 34.31 15.07 13.56
N SER A 233 33.56 15.99 12.93
CA SER A 233 33.69 17.44 13.16
C SER A 233 33.08 17.95 14.48
N MET A 234 32.28 17.11 15.16
CA MET A 234 31.62 17.43 16.44
C MET A 234 32.43 17.00 17.67
N ARG A 235 33.61 16.41 17.49
CA ARG A 235 34.62 16.14 18.52
C ARG A 235 35.73 17.19 18.46
#